data_AF-A0A2T1DB56-F1
#
_entry.id   AF-A0A2T1DB56-F1
#
_cell.length_a   1.000
_cell.length_b   1.000
_cell.length_c   1.000
_cell.angle_alpha   90.00
_cell.angle_beta   90.00
_cell.angle_gamma   90.00
#
_symmetry.space_group_name_H-M   'P 1'
#
loop_
_entity.id
_entity.type
_entity.pdbx_description
1 polymer ?
#
loop_
_entity_poly.entity_id
_entity_poly.type
_entity_poly.pdbx_seq_one_letter_code
_entity_poly.pdbx_strand_id
1 'polypeptide(L)'
;MSSFDVLPLRAVLFQLLFLVTAIALESMVLRNRLGIGRKISIQFAATTNLLSTVIGWMLFFIVEPLLSPELRSQLISYIFFDLTTNPPLLIGLAFISFIATFLVKLEGITWLELLLGMKKDVETEARATAKFQGRRAQRAAFATVPNRPLAVLWANAISFSAITLLIGIRLLFDQTFGTF
;
A
#
# COMPACT_ATOMS: atom_id res chain seq x y z
N MET A 1 -17.75 28.47 -17.84
CA MET A 1 -17.78 28.10 -16.41
C MET A 1 -18.31 26.67 -16.32
N SER A 2 -17.43 25.66 -16.30
CA SER A 2 -17.78 24.23 -16.04
C SER A 2 -16.55 23.31 -16.17
N SER A 3 -15.43 23.62 -15.48
CA SER A 3 -14.20 22.80 -15.55
C SER A 3 -13.67 22.37 -14.18
N PHE A 4 -14.39 22.66 -13.09
CA PHE A 4 -13.98 22.28 -11.72
C PHE A 4 -14.59 20.97 -11.21
N ASP A 5 -15.59 20.39 -11.90
CA ASP A 5 -16.33 19.20 -11.40
C ASP A 5 -15.68 17.85 -11.75
N VAL A 6 -14.68 17.80 -12.65
CA VAL A 6 -14.01 16.55 -13.07
C VAL A 6 -12.79 16.19 -12.22
N LEU A 7 -12.20 17.15 -11.51
CA LEU A 7 -10.96 16.95 -10.75
C LEU A 7 -11.11 16.01 -9.54
N PRO A 8 -12.16 16.13 -8.69
CA PRO A 8 -12.32 15.23 -7.55
C PRO A 8 -12.58 13.79 -8.00
N LEU A 9 -13.37 13.61 -9.07
CA LEU A 9 -13.69 12.29 -9.59
C LEU A 9 -12.44 11.57 -10.11
N ARG A 10 -11.56 12.28 -10.84
CA ARG A 10 -10.29 11.72 -11.32
C ARG A 10 -9.41 11.26 -10.15
N ALA A 11 -9.26 12.09 -9.12
CA ALA A 11 -8.48 11.75 -7.93
C ALA A 11 -9.04 10.52 -7.20
N VAL A 12 -10.37 10.45 -7.02
CA VAL A 12 -11.05 9.29 -6.40
C VAL A 12 -10.84 8.02 -7.21
N LEU A 13 -10.97 8.07 -8.54
CA LEU A 13 -10.76 6.90 -9.41
C LEU A 13 -9.32 6.37 -9.33
N PHE A 14 -8.32 7.26 -9.34
CA PHE A 14 -6.92 6.85 -9.18
C PHE A 14 -6.65 6.29 -7.78
N GLN A 15 -7.22 6.90 -6.74
CA GLN A 15 -7.10 6.39 -5.38
C GLN A 15 -7.68 4.97 -5.28
N LEU A 16 -8.84 4.72 -5.87
CA LEU A 16 -9.44 3.39 -5.92
C LEU A 16 -8.57 2.40 -6.72
N LEU A 17 -8.04 2.81 -7.86
CA LEU A 17 -7.12 1.99 -8.66
C LEU A 17 -5.88 1.58 -7.86
N PHE A 18 -5.24 2.54 -7.18
CA PHE A 18 -4.08 2.28 -6.35
C PHE A 18 -4.41 1.37 -5.16
N LEU A 19 -5.55 1.61 -4.52
CA LEU A 19 -6.03 0.79 -3.40
C LEU A 19 -6.25 -0.67 -3.84
N VAL A 20 -6.99 -0.89 -4.93
CA VAL A 20 -7.26 -2.24 -5.45
C VAL A 20 -5.96 -2.94 -5.88
N THR A 21 -5.07 -2.20 -6.56
CA THR A 21 -3.75 -2.71 -6.98
C THR A 21 -2.90 -3.13 -5.78
N ALA A 22 -2.83 -2.30 -4.75
CA ALA A 22 -2.10 -2.61 -3.53
C ALA A 22 -2.69 -3.84 -2.83
N ILE A 23 -4.02 -3.93 -2.68
CA ILE A 23 -4.68 -5.08 -2.06
C ILE A 23 -4.38 -6.37 -2.82
N ALA A 24 -4.45 -6.34 -4.15
CA ALA A 24 -4.18 -7.50 -4.99
C ALA A 24 -2.73 -7.98 -4.81
N LEU A 25 -1.74 -7.10 -4.95
CA LEU A 25 -0.33 -7.43 -4.84
C LEU A 25 0.04 -7.88 -3.42
N GLU A 26 -0.42 -7.16 -2.40
CA GLU A 26 -0.09 -7.46 -1.01
C GLU A 26 -0.75 -8.76 -0.55
N SER A 27 -1.98 -9.04 -0.95
CA SER A 27 -2.61 -10.33 -0.63
C SER A 27 -1.85 -11.51 -1.25
N MET A 28 -1.29 -11.35 -2.45
CA MET A 28 -0.43 -12.36 -3.08
C MET A 28 0.87 -12.56 -2.30
N VAL A 29 1.54 -11.47 -1.92
CA VAL A 29 2.80 -11.52 -1.16
C VAL A 29 2.59 -12.11 0.23
N LEU A 30 1.58 -11.66 0.96
CA LEU A 30 1.23 -12.15 2.29
C LEU A 30 0.88 -13.64 2.25
N ARG A 31 0.07 -14.08 1.28
CA ARG A 31 -0.21 -15.51 1.08
C ARG A 31 1.06 -16.33 0.89
N ASN A 32 1.95 -15.87 0.02
CA ASN A 32 3.16 -16.60 -0.35
C ASN A 32 4.22 -16.60 0.77
N ARG A 33 4.29 -15.53 1.57
CA ARG A 33 5.33 -15.33 2.59
C ARG A 33 4.92 -15.76 3.99
N LEU A 34 3.64 -15.62 4.34
CA LEU A 34 3.11 -15.98 5.66
C LEU A 34 2.37 -17.32 5.67
N GLY A 35 2.10 -17.91 4.49
CA GLY A 35 1.40 -19.19 4.38
C GLY A 35 -0.06 -19.17 4.83
N ILE A 36 -0.63 -17.99 5.05
CA ILE A 36 -2.02 -17.80 5.47
C ILE A 36 -3.01 -18.07 4.32
N GLY A 37 -4.22 -18.50 4.67
CA GLY A 37 -5.27 -18.81 3.69
C GLY A 37 -5.58 -17.64 2.75
N ARG A 38 -6.04 -17.94 1.53
CA ARG A 38 -6.35 -16.93 0.49
C ARG A 38 -7.32 -15.86 1.00
N LYS A 39 -8.38 -16.28 1.69
CA LYS A 39 -9.40 -15.38 2.24
C LYS A 39 -8.81 -14.43 3.29
N ILE A 40 -8.01 -14.96 4.22
CA ILE A 40 -7.35 -14.18 5.27
C ILE A 40 -6.33 -13.21 4.68
N SER A 41 -5.56 -13.63 3.68
CA SER A 41 -4.59 -12.77 2.98
C SER A 41 -5.24 -11.56 2.34
N ILE A 42 -6.40 -11.76 1.69
CA ILE A 42 -7.18 -10.69 1.07
C ILE A 42 -7.76 -9.77 2.15
N GLN A 43 -8.32 -10.33 3.24
CA GLN A 43 -8.86 -9.54 4.35
C GLN A 43 -7.79 -8.68 5.02
N PHE A 44 -6.60 -9.23 5.25
CA PHE A 44 -5.48 -8.53 5.85
C PHE A 44 -5.04 -7.38 4.95
N ALA A 45 -4.75 -7.66 3.67
CA ALA A 45 -4.34 -6.64 2.72
C ALA A 45 -5.40 -5.55 2.55
N ALA A 46 -6.68 -5.91 2.43
CA ALA A 46 -7.79 -4.96 2.30
C ALA A 46 -7.90 -4.06 3.52
N THR A 47 -7.92 -4.65 4.72
CA THR A 47 -8.13 -3.89 5.95
C THR A 47 -6.96 -2.96 6.23
N THR A 48 -5.72 -3.43 6.07
CA THR A 48 -4.56 -2.60 6.36
C THR A 48 -4.34 -1.50 5.32
N ASN A 49 -4.58 -1.75 4.03
CA ASN A 49 -4.50 -0.69 3.01
C ASN A 49 -5.63 0.36 3.16
N LEU A 50 -6.84 -0.07 3.52
CA LEU A 50 -7.93 0.86 3.81
C LEU A 50 -7.63 1.69 5.06
N LEU A 51 -7.15 1.05 6.13
CA LEU A 51 -6.73 1.72 7.36
C LEU A 51 -5.62 2.74 7.09
N SER A 52 -4.57 2.37 6.34
CA SER A 52 -3.51 3.30 5.95
C SER A 52 -4.04 4.46 5.11
N THR A 53 -5.00 4.21 4.22
CA THR A 53 -5.64 5.27 3.41
C THR A 53 -6.41 6.25 4.31
N VAL A 54 -7.22 5.74 5.22
CA VAL A 54 -7.99 6.58 6.16
C VAL A 54 -7.06 7.39 7.07
N ILE A 55 -6.02 6.76 7.63
CA ILE A 55 -5.02 7.45 8.45
C ILE A 55 -4.29 8.52 7.63
N GLY A 56 -3.93 8.22 6.38
CA GLY A 56 -3.30 9.18 5.47
C GLY A 56 -4.17 10.42 5.24
N TRP A 57 -5.46 10.23 4.97
CA TRP A 57 -6.40 11.35 4.82
C TRP A 57 -6.61 12.12 6.13
N MET A 58 -6.73 11.43 7.26
CA MET A 58 -6.83 12.10 8.56
C MET A 58 -5.59 12.94 8.87
N LEU A 59 -4.39 12.40 8.65
CA LEU A 59 -3.14 13.12 8.83
C LEU A 59 -3.06 14.31 7.87
N PHE A 60 -3.49 14.16 6.62
CA PHE A 60 -3.55 15.26 5.67
C PHE A 60 -4.43 16.40 6.20
N PHE A 61 -5.66 16.12 6.63
CA PHE A 61 -6.56 17.16 7.15
C PHE A 61 -6.09 17.80 8.46
N ILE A 62 -5.33 17.07 9.30
CA ILE A 62 -4.74 17.62 10.53
C ILE A 62 -3.52 18.50 10.20
N VAL A 63 -2.65 18.05 9.30
CA VAL A 63 -1.40 18.73 8.96
C VAL A 63 -1.61 19.91 8.01
N GLU A 64 -2.56 19.83 7.08
CA GLU A 64 -2.87 20.89 6.11
C GLU A 64 -2.97 22.29 6.73
N PRO A 65 -3.76 22.53 7.81
CA PRO A 65 -3.88 23.85 8.43
C PRO A 65 -2.63 24.30 9.21
N LEU A 66 -1.72 23.38 9.56
CA LEU A 66 -0.48 23.67 10.28
C LEU A 66 0.67 24.07 9.35
N LEU A 67 0.52 23.86 8.04
CA LEU A 67 1.56 24.15 7.05
C LEU A 67 1.65 25.65 6.74
N SER A 68 2.85 26.11 6.37
CA SER A 68 3.03 27.46 5.85
C SER A 68 2.23 27.66 4.55
N PRO A 69 1.81 28.89 4.22
CA PRO A 69 1.06 29.17 2.99
C PRO A 69 1.74 28.63 1.73
N GLU A 70 3.08 28.70 1.67
CA GLU A 70 3.88 28.23 0.55
C GLU A 70 3.80 26.70 0.43
N LEU A 71 4.00 25.96 1.52
CA LEU A 71 3.96 24.49 1.53
C LEU A 71 2.55 23.98 1.26
N ARG A 72 1.53 24.63 1.82
CA ARG A 72 0.13 24.29 1.57
C ARG A 72 -0.22 24.46 0.09
N SER A 73 0.18 25.58 -0.52
CA SER A 73 -0.06 25.82 -1.95
C SER A 73 0.65 24.79 -2.84
N GLN A 74 1.87 24.38 -2.49
CA GLN A 74 2.60 23.34 -3.22
C GLN A 74 1.94 21.96 -3.08
N LEU A 75 1.48 21.59 -1.89
CA LEU A 75 0.77 20.32 -1.65
C LEU A 75 -0.55 20.26 -2.40
N ILE A 76 -1.36 21.31 -2.33
CA ILE A 76 -2.63 21.40 -3.08
C ILE A 76 -2.35 21.40 -4.58
N SER A 77 -1.35 22.16 -5.04
CA SER A 77 -0.99 22.20 -6.47
C SER A 77 -0.50 20.84 -6.99
N TYR A 78 0.25 20.11 -6.17
CA TYR A 78 0.67 18.75 -6.50
C TYR A 78 -0.53 17.79 -6.56
N ILE A 79 -1.38 17.78 -5.53
CA ILE A 79 -2.53 16.87 -5.43
C ILE A 79 -3.56 17.12 -6.53
N PHE A 80 -3.81 18.38 -6.89
CA PHE A 80 -4.88 18.76 -7.81
C PHE A 80 -4.42 19.07 -9.24
N PHE A 81 -3.20 19.56 -9.42
CA PHE A 81 -2.73 20.05 -10.72
C PHE A 81 -1.48 19.33 -11.24
N ASP A 82 -0.87 18.39 -10.50
CA ASP A 82 0.38 17.70 -10.87
C ASP A 82 1.57 18.67 -11.16
N LEU A 83 1.49 19.94 -10.74
CA LEU A 83 2.59 20.90 -10.86
C LEU A 83 3.46 20.87 -9.60
N THR A 84 4.74 20.53 -9.76
CA THR A 84 5.75 20.64 -8.69
C THR A 84 6.98 21.39 -9.16
N THR A 85 7.45 22.31 -8.32
CA THR A 85 8.68 23.08 -8.55
C THR A 85 9.86 22.51 -7.74
N ASN A 86 9.63 21.50 -6.89
CA ASN A 86 10.64 20.98 -5.95
C ASN A 86 10.63 19.43 -5.87
N PRO A 87 11.31 18.72 -6.79
CA PRO A 87 11.35 17.26 -6.82
C PRO A 87 11.92 16.60 -5.55
N PRO A 88 12.98 17.12 -4.89
CA PRO A 88 13.48 16.54 -3.63
C PRO A 88 12.43 16.45 -2.51
N LEU A 89 11.57 17.46 -2.37
CA LEU A 89 10.52 17.48 -1.36
C LEU A 89 9.50 16.35 -1.57
N LEU A 90 9.13 16.08 -2.82
CA LEU A 90 8.21 14.99 -3.16
C LEU A 90 8.82 13.61 -2.89
N ILE A 91 10.09 13.41 -3.23
CA ILE A 91 10.79 12.16 -2.93
C ILE A 91 10.82 11.93 -1.41
N GLY A 92 11.08 12.98 -0.64
CA GLY A 92 11.03 12.93 0.83
C GLY A 92 9.65 12.55 1.35
N LEU A 93 8.59 13.19 0.87
CA LEU A 93 7.20 12.88 1.26
C LEU A 93 6.81 11.45 0.87
N ALA A 94 7.19 10.98 -0.32
CA ALA A 94 6.94 9.61 -0.76
C ALA A 94 7.66 8.59 0.11
N PHE A 95 8.91 8.86 0.48
CA PHE A 95 9.69 8.00 1.38
C PHE A 95 9.09 7.95 2.79
N ILE A 96 8.71 9.11 3.36
CA ILE A 96 8.03 9.17 4.66
C ILE A 96 6.70 8.40 4.60
N SER A 97 5.92 8.59 3.54
CA SER A 97 4.64 7.90 3.34
C SER A 97 4.84 6.38 3.24
N PHE A 98 5.90 5.92 2.56
CA PHE A 98 6.26 4.51 2.48
C PHE A 98 6.52 3.91 3.86
N ILE A 99 7.35 4.56 4.67
CA ILE A 99 7.70 4.09 6.03
C ILE A 99 6.49 4.14 6.95
N ALA A 100 5.73 5.25 6.96
CA ALA A 100 4.53 5.39 7.77
C ALA A 100 3.49 4.30 7.44
N THR A 101 3.28 4.05 6.14
CA THR A 101 2.34 3.01 5.68
C THR A 101 2.82 1.61 6.08
N PHE A 102 4.12 1.35 5.99
CA PHE A 102 4.70 0.09 6.46
C PHE A 102 4.44 -0.14 7.97
N LEU A 103 4.67 0.88 8.80
CA LEU A 103 4.44 0.79 10.25
C LEU A 103 2.96 0.56 10.58
N VAL A 104 2.06 1.31 9.95
CA VAL A 104 0.61 1.13 10.11
C VAL A 104 0.17 -0.27 9.72
N LYS A 105 0.72 -0.82 8.63
CA LYS A 105 0.41 -2.19 8.19
C LYS A 105 0.91 -3.25 9.15
N LEU A 106 2.10 -3.06 9.71
CA LEU A 106 2.70 -3.99 10.66
C LEU A 106 1.85 -4.09 11.94
N GLU A 107 1.48 -2.95 12.51
CA GLU A 107 0.58 -2.90 13.66
C GLU A 107 -0.82 -3.39 13.29
N GLY A 108 -1.36 -2.96 12.14
CA GLY A 108 -2.69 -3.31 11.68
C GLY A 108 -2.93 -4.81 11.57
N ILE A 109 -1.94 -5.58 11.10
CA ILE A 109 -2.01 -7.04 11.07
C ILE A 109 -2.07 -7.61 12.50
N THR A 110 -1.24 -7.10 13.41
CA THR A 110 -1.22 -7.54 14.82
C THR A 110 -2.57 -7.31 15.49
N TRP A 111 -3.17 -6.13 15.29
CA TRP A 111 -4.52 -5.83 15.78
C TRP A 111 -5.58 -6.72 15.15
N LEU A 112 -5.49 -7.00 13.84
CA LEU A 112 -6.44 -7.88 13.16
C LEU A 112 -6.37 -9.32 13.68
N GLU A 113 -5.17 -9.85 13.91
CA GLU A 113 -4.98 -11.18 14.51
C GLU A 113 -5.60 -11.27 15.91
N LEU A 114 -5.45 -10.22 16.71
CA LEU A 114 -6.04 -10.13 18.05
C LEU A 114 -7.58 -10.10 17.99
N LEU A 115 -8.14 -9.25 17.11
CA LEU A 115 -9.58 -9.10 16.94
C LEU A 115 -10.25 -10.36 16.38
N LEU A 116 -9.57 -11.06 15.46
CA LEU A 116 -10.06 -12.31 14.87
C LEU A 116 -9.82 -13.52 15.78
N GLY A 117 -9.23 -13.33 16.97
CA GLY A 117 -8.93 -14.42 17.90
C GLY A 117 -7.94 -15.44 17.36
N MET A 118 -7.17 -15.10 16.32
CA MET A 118 -6.21 -16.01 15.65
C MET A 118 -4.92 -16.23 16.45
N LYS A 119 -4.95 -15.95 17.75
CA LYS A 119 -3.83 -16.17 18.64
C LYS A 119 -3.65 -17.69 18.80
N LYS A 120 -2.67 -18.21 18.04
CA LYS A 120 -2.02 -19.53 18.14
C LYS A 120 -2.44 -20.61 17.11
N ASP A 121 -2.60 -20.29 15.82
CA ASP A 121 -2.66 -21.33 14.76
C ASP A 121 -1.95 -21.02 13.44
N VAL A 122 -1.26 -19.89 13.30
CA VAL A 122 -0.47 -19.61 12.08
C VAL A 122 0.71 -20.59 11.93
N GLU A 123 1.28 -21.07 13.04
CA GLU A 123 2.30 -22.15 12.99
C GLU A 123 1.68 -23.52 12.69
N THR A 124 0.45 -23.78 13.11
CA THR A 124 -0.23 -25.08 12.94
C THR A 124 -0.75 -25.26 11.50
N GLU A 125 -1.35 -24.24 10.89
CA GLU A 125 -1.84 -24.30 9.51
C GLU A 125 -0.69 -24.25 8.47
N ALA A 126 0.37 -23.48 8.74
CA ALA A 126 1.58 -23.49 7.92
C ALA A 126 2.23 -24.89 7.92
N ARG A 127 2.23 -25.59 9.06
CA ARG A 127 2.67 -26.99 9.18
C ARG A 127 1.74 -27.99 8.48
N ALA A 128 0.43 -27.81 8.59
CA ALA A 128 -0.55 -28.69 7.95
C ALA A 128 -0.44 -28.65 6.40
N THR A 129 -0.23 -27.47 5.83
CA THR A 129 -0.06 -27.28 4.38
C THR A 129 1.30 -27.80 3.90
N ALA A 130 2.37 -27.64 4.71
CA ALA A 130 3.70 -28.17 4.41
C ALA A 130 3.75 -29.70 4.36
N LYS A 131 2.94 -30.39 5.17
CA LYS A 131 2.89 -31.86 5.23
C LYS A 131 2.33 -32.50 3.96
N PHE A 132 1.54 -31.76 3.17
CA PHE A 132 0.92 -32.26 1.93
C PHE A 132 1.85 -32.15 0.70
N GLN A 133 2.98 -31.43 0.79
CA GLN A 133 3.90 -31.18 -0.33
C GLN A 133 5.23 -31.97 -0.25
N GLY A 134 5.18 -33.16 0.34
CA GLY A 134 6.33 -34.01 0.75
C GLY A 134 7.33 -34.48 -0.32
N ARG A 135 7.34 -33.92 -1.54
CA ARG A 135 8.38 -34.20 -2.55
C ARG A 135 9.10 -32.96 -3.08
N ARG A 136 8.64 -31.74 -2.78
CA ARG A 136 9.34 -30.48 -3.16
C ARG A 136 10.14 -29.85 -2.01
N ALA A 137 9.99 -30.42 -0.80
CA ALA A 137 10.49 -29.88 0.46
C ALA A 137 12.03 -29.95 0.65
N GLN A 138 12.76 -30.76 -0.11
CA GLN A 138 14.23 -30.81 0.03
C GLN A 138 14.95 -29.56 -0.51
N ARG A 139 14.32 -28.77 -1.40
CA ARG A 139 14.83 -27.43 -1.77
C ARG A 139 14.36 -26.32 -0.82
N ALA A 140 13.40 -26.60 0.05
CA ALA A 140 12.82 -25.65 0.99
C ALA A 140 13.45 -25.72 2.39
N ALA A 141 14.52 -26.51 2.60
CA ALA A 141 15.28 -26.50 3.86
C ALA A 141 15.98 -25.15 4.14
N PHE A 142 16.06 -24.27 3.13
CA PHE A 142 16.43 -22.86 3.26
C PHE A 142 15.23 -21.91 3.38
N ALA A 143 14.01 -22.42 3.56
CA ALA A 143 12.83 -21.61 3.84
C ALA A 143 12.97 -21.04 5.25
N THR A 144 13.65 -19.89 5.30
CA THR A 144 13.70 -18.95 6.42
C THR A 144 12.36 -18.94 7.16
N VAL A 145 12.42 -19.07 8.49
CA VAL A 145 11.32 -18.77 9.42
C VAL A 145 10.53 -17.56 8.89
N PRO A 146 9.20 -17.62 8.79
CA PRO A 146 8.41 -16.54 8.20
C PRO A 146 8.60 -15.25 9.01
N ASN A 147 9.53 -14.41 8.56
CA ASN A 147 9.82 -13.11 9.14
C ASN A 147 8.69 -12.16 8.75
N ARG A 148 7.67 -12.07 9.61
CA ARG A 148 6.46 -11.26 9.38
C ARG A 148 6.78 -9.81 9.00
N PRO A 149 7.69 -9.09 9.69
CA PRO A 149 8.04 -7.73 9.29
C PRO A 149 8.61 -7.65 7.88
N LEU A 150 9.42 -8.64 7.48
CA LEU A 150 9.93 -8.71 6.11
C LEU A 150 8.82 -9.00 5.10
N ALA A 151 7.88 -9.89 5.40
CA ALA A 151 6.75 -10.17 4.52
C ALA A 151 5.91 -8.90 4.26
N VAL A 152 5.62 -8.13 5.31
CA VAL A 152 4.90 -6.85 5.21
C VAL A 152 5.72 -5.82 4.45
N LEU A 153 7.03 -5.75 4.70
CA LEU A 153 7.93 -4.83 4.01
C LEU A 153 7.99 -5.14 2.50
N TRP A 154 8.14 -6.42 2.14
CA TRP A 154 8.12 -6.87 0.74
C TRP A 154 6.78 -6.56 0.07
N ALA A 155 5.67 -6.79 0.77
CA ALA A 155 4.34 -6.48 0.27
C ALA A 155 4.21 -4.97 -0.02
N ASN A 156 4.60 -4.13 0.94
CA ASN A 156 4.56 -2.68 0.80
C ASN A 156 5.51 -2.16 -0.30
N ALA A 157 6.72 -2.73 -0.42
CA ALA A 157 7.68 -2.34 -1.45
C ALA A 157 7.17 -2.66 -2.87
N ILE A 158 6.58 -3.85 -3.05
CA ILE A 158 6.02 -4.27 -4.33
C ILE A 158 4.82 -3.39 -4.71
N SER A 159 3.92 -3.10 -3.77
CA SER A 159 2.76 -2.25 -4.04
C SER A 159 3.17 -0.81 -4.37
N PHE A 160 4.08 -0.21 -3.60
CA PHE A 160 4.60 1.14 -3.90
C PHE A 160 5.35 1.19 -5.23
N SER A 161 6.11 0.15 -5.58
CA SER A 161 6.80 0.07 -6.87
C SER A 161 5.81 0.01 -8.03
N ALA A 162 4.74 -0.80 -7.90
CA ALA A 162 3.69 -0.89 -8.90
C ALA A 162 2.90 0.42 -9.04
N ILE A 163 2.56 1.08 -7.93
CA ILE A 163 1.88 2.38 -7.94
C ILE A 163 2.77 3.43 -8.61
N THR A 164 4.07 3.46 -8.28
CA THR A 164 5.02 4.38 -8.92
C THR A 164 5.11 4.14 -10.43
N LEU A 165 5.13 2.88 -10.86
CA LEU A 165 5.10 2.53 -12.28
C LEU A 165 3.80 2.98 -12.95
N LEU A 166 2.64 2.78 -12.31
CA LEU A 166 1.33 3.25 -12.81
C LEU A 166 1.31 4.77 -12.97
N ILE A 167 1.84 5.51 -12.01
CA ILE A 167 1.99 6.97 -12.08
C ILE A 167 2.93 7.34 -13.23
N GLY A 168 4.08 6.68 -13.37
CA GLY A 168 5.03 6.93 -14.46
C GLY A 168 4.42 6.69 -15.84
N ILE A 169 3.67 5.60 -16.01
CA ILE A 169 2.94 5.30 -17.25
C ILE A 169 1.91 6.39 -17.54
N ARG A 170 1.11 6.78 -16.53
CA ARG A 170 0.13 7.87 -16.67
C ARG A 170 0.81 9.17 -17.12
N LEU A 171 1.93 9.55 -16.49
CA LEU A 171 2.65 10.77 -16.84
C LEU A 171 3.14 10.75 -18.30
N LEU A 172 3.64 9.60 -18.77
CA LEU A 172 4.02 9.43 -20.17
C LEU A 172 2.83 9.59 -21.12
N PHE A 173 1.66 9.04 -20.78
CA PHE A 173 0.44 9.21 -21.56
C PHE A 173 -0.05 10.66 -21.57
N ASP A 174 -0.08 11.33 -20.41
CA ASP A 174 -0.50 12.74 -20.31
C ASP A 174 0.43 13.66 -21.14
N GLN A 175 1.74 13.38 -21.18
CA GLN A 175 2.69 14.13 -22.02
C GLN A 175 2.58 13.83 -23.52
N THR A 176 2.23 12.61 -23.90
CA THR A 176 2.16 12.19 -25.31
C THR A 176 0.83 12.51 -25.99
N PHE A 177 -0.28 12.56 -25.24
CA PHE A 177 -1.62 12.74 -25.81
C PHE A 177 -2.25 14.11 -25.57
N GLY A 178 -1.61 15.00 -24.78
CA GLY A 178 -2.15 16.32 -24.48
C GLY A 178 -3.39 16.23 -23.59
N THR A 179 -3.54 17.22 -22.71
CA THR A 179 -4.66 17.30 -21.76
C THR A 179 -6.01 17.28 -22.49
N PHE A 180 -6.78 16.20 -22.35
CA PHE A 180 -8.22 16.18 -22.63
C PHE A 180 -9.00 16.59 -21.38
#